data_AF-T1B8D6-F1
#
_entry.id   AF-T1B8D6-F1
#
_cell.length_a   1.000
_cell.length_b   1.000
_cell.length_c   1.000
_cell.angle_alpha   90.00
_cell.angle_beta   90.00
_cell.angle_gamma   90.00
#
_symmetry.space_group_name_H-M   'P 1'
#
loop_
_entity.id
_entity.type
_entity.pdbx_description
1 polymer ?
#
loop_
_entity_poly.entity_id
_entity_poly.type
_entity_poly.pdbx_seq_one_letter_code
_entity_poly.pdbx_strand_id
1 'polypeptide(L)' 'RRIALRPASGEPPVTVYDSSGPYTDPDARIDIERGLPPLRNAWIEARGDIERIPGRDARPEDEGLTSAQAEV' A
#
# COMPACT_ATOMS: atom_id res chain seq x y z
N ARG A 1 -6.88 -6.59 13.11
CA ARG A 1 -8.31 -6.45 13.50
C ARG A 1 -8.62 -7.19 14.79
N ARG A 2 -9.72 -6.83 15.46
CA ARG A 2 -10.28 -7.55 16.61
C ARG A 2 -11.69 -8.03 16.29
N ILE A 3 -11.99 -9.29 16.65
CA ILE A 3 -13.30 -9.90 16.45
C ILE A 3 -13.96 -10.03 17.82
N ALA A 4 -15.06 -9.31 18.03
CA ALA A 4 -15.87 -9.45 19.23
C ALA A 4 -16.64 -10.77 19.20
N LEU A 5 -16.66 -11.48 20.33
CA LEU A 5 -17.45 -12.69 20.51
C LEU A 5 -18.80 -12.35 21.17
N ARG A 6 -19.70 -13.34 21.21
CA ARG A 6 -20.99 -13.15 21.89
C ARG A 6 -20.74 -12.90 23.39
N PRO A 7 -21.39 -11.91 24.04
CA PRO A 7 -21.16 -11.60 25.45
C PRO A 7 -21.31 -12.80 26.40
N ALA A 8 -22.25 -13.71 26.08
CA ALA A 8 -22.51 -14.92 26.87
C ALA A 8 -21.32 -15.90 26.94
N SER A 9 -20.34 -15.82 26.03
CA SER A 9 -19.14 -16.66 26.14
C SER A 9 -18.22 -16.22 27.29
N GLY A 10 -18.31 -14.96 27.73
CA GLY A 10 -17.40 -14.40 28.74
C GLY A 10 -15.94 -14.26 28.26
N GLU A 11 -15.68 -14.48 26.97
CA GLU A 11 -14.35 -14.47 26.38
C GLU A 11 -13.98 -13.08 25.84
N PRO A 12 -12.70 -12.67 25.94
CA PRO A 12 -12.24 -11.42 25.35
C PRO A 12 -12.23 -11.50 23.80
N PRO A 13 -12.26 -10.35 23.09
CA PRO A 13 -12.15 -10.31 21.64
C PRO A 13 -10.85 -10.97 21.13
N VAL A 14 -10.96 -11.71 20.02
CA VAL A 14 -9.81 -12.36 19.39
C VAL A 14 -9.07 -11.34 18.52
N THR A 15 -7.76 -11.20 18.74
CA THR A 15 -6.89 -10.39 17.89
C THR A 15 -6.37 -11.24 16.74
N VAL A 16 -6.57 -10.76 15.52
CA VAL A 16 -6.15 -11.46 14.29
C VAL A 16 -5.21 -10.55 13.50
N TYR A 17 -4.17 -11.18 12.94
CA TYR A 17 -3.28 -10.54 11.98
C TYR A 17 -4.07 -9.95 10.82
N ASP A 18 -3.66 -8.78 10.37
CA ASP A 18 -4.46 -7.99 9.44
C ASP A 18 -3.61 -7.30 8.39
N SER A 19 -3.54 -7.90 7.20
CA SER A 19 -2.78 -7.38 6.07
C SER A 19 -3.59 -6.50 5.13
N SER A 20 -4.86 -6.19 5.42
CA SER A 20 -5.67 -5.34 4.54
C SER A 20 -5.24 -3.87 4.57
N GLY A 21 -4.51 -3.43 5.59
CA GLY A 21 -3.97 -2.07 5.68
C GLY A 21 -5.07 -0.98 5.74
N PRO A 22 -4.80 0.21 5.20
CA PRO A 22 -5.76 1.34 5.23
C PRO A 22 -7.11 1.04 4.57
N TYR A 23 -7.20 0.04 3.70
CA TYR A 23 -8.45 -0.30 2.99
C TYR A 23 -9.59 -0.79 3.89
N THR A 24 -9.29 -1.19 5.13
CA THR A 24 -10.30 -1.58 6.13
C THR A 24 -10.34 -0.66 7.34
N ASP A 25 -9.55 0.40 7.32
CA ASP A 25 -9.55 1.42 8.36
C ASP A 25 -10.66 2.45 8.03
N PRO A 26 -11.71 2.57 8.87
CA PRO A 26 -12.82 3.49 8.59
C PRO A 26 -12.40 4.97 8.61
N ASP A 27 -11.25 5.29 9.22
CA ASP A 27 -10.74 6.66 9.30
C ASP A 27 -9.78 6.99 8.14
N ALA A 28 -9.37 5.99 7.35
CA ALA A 28 -8.50 6.19 6.21
C ALA A 28 -9.27 6.76 5.00
N ARG A 29 -8.78 7.86 4.43
CA ARG A 29 -9.25 8.37 3.14
C ARG A 29 -8.47 7.72 2.01
N ILE A 30 -9.14 6.86 1.25
CA ILE A 30 -8.54 6.17 0.10
C ILE A 30 -8.75 7.00 -1.16
N ASP A 31 -7.65 7.34 -1.82
CA ASP A 31 -7.60 7.96 -3.14
C ASP A 31 -6.67 7.12 -4.01
N ILE A 32 -7.26 6.43 -4.99
CA ILE A 32 -6.52 5.50 -5.86
C ILE A 32 -5.55 6.22 -6.80
N GLU A 33 -5.85 7.47 -7.18
CA GLU A 33 -4.98 8.26 -8.07
C GLU A 33 -3.76 8.77 -7.32
N ARG A 34 -3.89 9.01 -6.01
CA ARG A 34 -2.78 9.44 -5.14
C ARG A 34 -1.98 8.28 -4.55
N GLY A 35 -2.57 7.09 -4.49
CA GLY A 35 -1.99 5.94 -3.81
C GLY A 35 -2.01 6.07 -2.28
N LEU A 36 -1.44 5.07 -1.59
CA LEU A 36 -1.39 5.03 -0.14
C LEU A 36 -0.28 5.94 0.43
N PRO A 37 -0.46 6.50 1.65
CA PRO A 37 0.60 7.24 2.33
C PRO A 37 1.87 6.39 2.49
N PRO A 38 3.05 6.91 2.11
CA PRO A 38 4.30 6.17 2.20
C PRO A 38 4.89 6.23 3.62
N LEU A 39 4.20 5.60 4.58
CA LEU A 39 4.47 5.69 6.04
C LEU A 39 5.92 5.42 6.44
N ARG A 40 6.64 4.60 5.65
CA ARG A 40 8.02 4.18 5.95
C ARG A 40 9.09 5.10 5.38
N ASN A 41 8.74 6.07 4.52
CA ASN A 41 9.73 6.90 3.83
C ASN A 41 10.66 7.63 4.81
N ALA A 42 10.10 8.28 5.84
CA ALA A 42 10.89 9.00 6.84
C ALA A 42 11.88 8.08 7.58
N TRP A 43 11.48 6.84 7.89
CA TRP A 43 12.37 5.87 8.54
C TRP A 43 13.47 5.38 7.62
N ILE A 44 13.16 5.22 6.33
CA ILE A 44 14.14 4.81 5.32
C ILE A 44 15.17 5.94 5.13
N GLU A 45 14.73 7.18 4.95
CA GLU A 45 15.62 8.34 4.80
C GLU A 45 16.50 8.54 6.06
N ALA A 46 15.94 8.34 7.26
CA ALA A 46 16.66 8.50 8.52
C ALA A 46 17.80 7.50 8.73
N ARG A 47 17.86 6.36 8.02
CA ARG A 47 18.97 5.41 8.14
C ARG A 47 20.27 5.93 7.55
N GLY A 48 20.21 6.90 6.64
CA GLY A 48 21.40 7.46 5.97
C GLY A 48 22.13 6.46 5.06
N ASP A 49 21.48 5.36 4.68
CA ASP A 49 22.05 4.27 3.89
C ASP A 49 21.48 4.20 2.46
N ILE A 50 20.82 5.27 2.00
CA ILE A 50 20.19 5.36 0.68
C ILE A 50 20.61 6.62 -0.07
N GLU A 51 20.47 6.55 -1.40
CA GLU A 51 20.62 7.68 -2.31
C GLU A 51 19.35 7.81 -3.17
N ARG A 52 18.93 9.05 -3.48
CA ARG A 52 17.80 9.31 -4.38
C ARG A 52 18.32 9.33 -5.82
N ILE A 53 17.85 8.38 -6.63
CA ILE A 53 18.15 8.30 -8.06
C ILE A 53 16.90 8.65 -8.88
N PRO A 54 17.06 9.18 -10.12
CA PRO A 54 15.94 9.32 -11.05
C PRO A 54 15.35 7.94 -11.37
N GLY A 55 14.02 7.88 -11.52
CA GLY A 55 13.33 6.67 -11.98
C GLY A 55 13.65 6.37 -13.44
N ARG A 56 13.52 5.09 -13.84
CA ARG A 56 13.60 4.70 -15.25
C ARG A 56 12.36 5.19 -15.98
N ASP A 57 12.53 5.75 -17.18
CA ASP A 57 11.41 6.07 -18.06
C ASP A 57 10.64 4.81 -18.48
N ALA A 58 9.31 4.93 -18.53
CA ALA A 58 8.45 3.88 -19.06
C ALA A 58 8.71 3.72 -20.56
N ARG A 59 8.77 2.47 -21.02
CA ARG A 59 8.90 2.13 -22.43
C ARG A 59 7.65 1.39 -22.91
N PRO A 60 7.29 1.47 -24.20
CA PRO A 60 6.11 0.76 -24.72
C PRO A 60 6.13 -0.75 -24.45
N GLU A 61 7.32 -1.37 -24.43
CA GLU A 61 7.43 -2.80 -24.16
C GLU A 61 7.07 -3.17 -22.70
N ASP A 62 7.09 -2.20 -21.78
CA ASP A 62 6.68 -2.40 -20.38
C ASP A 62 5.16 -2.60 -20.25
N GLU A 63 4.39 -2.06 -21.21
CA GLU A 63 2.93 -2.22 -21.31
C GLU A 63 2.52 -3.27 -22.35
N GLY A 64 3.49 -3.97 -22.95
CA GLY A 64 3.25 -4.98 -23.98
C GLY A 64 2.79 -4.41 -25.33
N LEU A 65 3.03 -3.12 -25.57
CA LEU A 65 2.71 -2.47 -26.84
C LEU A 65 3.75 -2.82 -27.89
N THR A 66 3.28 -3.10 -29.10
CA THR A 66 4.16 -3.22 -30.27
C THR A 66 4.58 -1.84 -30.77
N SER A 67 5.65 -1.76 -31.56
CA SER A 67 6.12 -0.51 -32.17
C SER A 67 5.04 0.20 -33.00
N ALA A 68 4.08 -0.54 -33.57
CA ALA A 68 2.94 0.04 -34.29
C ALA A 68 1.88 0.69 -33.36
N GLN A 69 1.82 0.27 -32.09
CA GLN A 69 0.86 0.78 -31.10
C GLN A 69 1.46 1.90 -30.23
N ALA A 70 2.78 2.14 -30.34
CA ALA A 70 3.52 3.12 -29.57
C ALA A 70 3.59 4.52 -30.23
N GLU A 71 3.15 4.66 -31.48
CA GLU A 71 3.26 5.90 -32.29
C GLU A 71 1.97 6.75 -32.34
N VAL A 72 1.00 6.52 -31.44
CA VAL A 72 -0.25 7.31 -31.34
C VAL A 72 -0.23 8.19 -30.10
#